data_AF-A0A9X3L8H2-F1
#
_entry.id   AF-A0A9X3L8H2-F1
#
_cell.length_a   1.000
_cell.length_b   1.000
_cell.length_c   1.000
_cell.angle_alpha   90.00
_cell.angle_beta   90.00
_cell.angle_gamma   90.00
#
_symmetry.space_group_name_H-M   'P 1'
#
loop_
_entity.id
_entity.type
_entity.pdbx_description
1 polymer ?
#
loop_
_entity_poly.entity_id
_entity_poly.type
_entity_poly.pdbx_seq_one_letter_code
_entity_poly.pdbx_strand_id
1 'polypeptide(L)'
;MDLHPFVSPSGKLSQAYENPDGIKRGACEYCAFCDHFGCEYGAKSDPLVTVLPVAHATGNFELRAHSNVLEVIHSNGKASGVRYINVQTGEEFIQEAEVVILSAYTFTNTKLLLNSKVGKPYNPITQTGAVGKNYADHFLSMAFGFFDNEQFNDYAGAGALGVSLDDYHGDFFDHTDLDFLHGGCISLTQVGNRPIGSNLVPLGTPGWGKEFKKQSLYYYNRQMMVFSQTAMMPNRYNYLSLDPIYKDEYGMPLLRMTVNYAQTDHNAHKFMTQKCLEIMENLGADQTMAFDQMGDYNIGAFVPEHSVGGTIMGADPETSVVNNYSQVWDVNNIFVLGASTFANQSGVNPTGTLGALAYRAAEGIEKYFKEGNLLV
;
A
#
# COMPACT_ATOMS: atom_id res chain seq x y z
N MET A 1 -3.65 -18.30 25.38
CA MET A 1 -3.08 -18.45 24.03
C MET A 1 -1.57 -18.30 24.15
N ASP A 2 -0.76 -19.07 23.43
CA ASP A 2 0.72 -18.92 23.41
C ASP A 2 1.08 -18.08 22.19
N LEU A 3 1.09 -16.75 22.35
CA LEU A 3 1.28 -15.76 21.28
C LEU A 3 2.51 -14.90 21.56
N HIS A 4 3.15 -14.38 20.51
CA HIS A 4 4.42 -13.66 20.61
C HIS A 4 4.33 -12.21 20.12
N PRO A 5 3.62 -11.31 20.86
CA PRO A 5 3.48 -9.93 20.43
C PRO A 5 4.81 -9.17 20.51
N PHE A 6 5.02 -8.28 19.55
CA PHE A 6 6.14 -7.34 19.52
C PHE A 6 5.65 -5.92 19.27
N VAL A 7 6.42 -4.92 19.71
CA VAL A 7 6.09 -3.51 19.47
C VAL A 7 6.16 -3.22 17.97
N SER A 8 5.07 -2.71 17.40
CA SER A 8 5.00 -2.44 15.96
C SER A 8 6.09 -1.44 15.54
N PRO A 9 6.98 -1.79 14.59
CA PRO A 9 7.94 -0.85 14.07
C PRO A 9 7.20 0.27 13.33
N SER A 10 7.70 1.50 13.44
CA SER A 10 7.04 2.64 12.81
C SER A 10 8.02 3.69 12.31
N GLY A 11 7.73 4.29 11.16
CA GLY A 11 8.49 5.41 10.60
C GLY A 11 8.21 6.72 11.33
N LYS A 12 8.37 6.76 12.65
CA LYS A 12 8.14 7.94 13.49
C LYS A 12 9.26 8.10 14.50
N LEU A 13 9.58 9.34 14.82
CA LEU A 13 10.63 9.65 15.78
C LEU A 13 10.11 9.61 17.21
N SER A 14 10.68 8.75 18.06
CA SER A 14 10.38 8.71 19.50
C SER A 14 11.09 9.81 20.30
N GLN A 15 12.13 10.39 19.71
CA GLN A 15 12.94 11.48 20.27
C GLN A 15 13.45 12.35 19.12
N ALA A 16 13.95 13.55 19.43
CA ALA A 16 14.63 14.35 18.43
C ALA A 16 15.78 13.55 17.78
N TYR A 17 15.87 13.61 16.46
CA TYR A 17 16.81 12.78 15.69
C TYR A 17 17.34 13.55 14.48
N GLU A 18 18.62 13.35 14.19
CA GLU A 18 19.27 13.78 12.95
C GLU A 18 19.54 12.53 12.11
N ASN A 19 18.99 12.50 10.88
CA ASN A 19 19.21 11.36 9.99
C ASN A 19 20.61 11.43 9.33
N PRO A 20 21.07 10.35 8.66
CA PRO A 20 22.37 10.34 7.97
C PRO A 20 22.54 11.43 6.90
N ASP A 21 21.44 12.00 6.39
CA ASP A 21 21.45 13.08 5.41
C ASP A 21 21.52 14.49 6.05
N GLY A 22 21.70 14.58 7.37
CA GLY A 22 21.81 15.85 8.12
C GLY A 22 20.49 16.54 8.43
N ILE A 23 19.36 15.86 8.26
CA ILE A 23 18.03 16.42 8.53
C ILE A 23 17.64 16.19 9.99
N LYS A 24 17.52 17.30 10.74
CA LYS A 24 17.11 17.34 12.15
C LYS A 24 15.61 17.48 12.29
N ARG A 25 14.97 16.61 13.07
CA ARG A 25 13.51 16.59 13.28
C ARG A 25 13.16 16.32 14.74
N GLY A 26 12.02 16.83 15.17
CA GLY A 26 11.48 16.64 16.53
C GLY A 26 10.87 15.27 16.77
N ALA A 27 10.55 14.99 18.03
CA ALA A 27 9.87 13.77 18.44
C ALA A 27 8.37 13.80 18.06
N CYS A 28 7.72 12.65 18.09
CA CYS A 28 6.29 12.51 17.87
C CYS A 28 5.50 13.03 19.09
N GLU A 29 4.54 13.91 18.83
CA GLU A 29 3.65 14.49 19.87
C GLU A 29 2.34 13.70 20.07
N TYR A 30 2.21 12.52 19.45
CA TYR A 30 1.03 11.64 19.57
C TYR A 30 -0.31 12.34 19.23
N CYS A 31 -0.31 13.23 18.24
CA CYS A 31 -1.46 14.08 17.91
C CYS A 31 -2.62 13.37 17.17
N ALA A 32 -2.52 12.07 16.88
CA ALA A 32 -3.57 11.26 16.20
C ALA A 32 -3.89 11.57 14.72
N PHE A 33 -3.14 12.45 14.05
CA PHE A 33 -3.38 12.80 12.64
C PHE A 33 -2.49 12.04 11.63
N CYS A 34 -1.77 11.00 12.05
CA CYS A 34 -0.74 10.37 11.21
C CYS A 34 -1.26 9.67 9.93
N ASP A 35 -2.43 9.04 10.01
CA ASP A 35 -2.88 8.02 9.04
C ASP A 35 -3.60 8.57 7.80
N HIS A 36 -4.08 9.83 7.80
CA HIS A 36 -4.64 10.49 6.59
C HIS A 36 -4.17 11.94 6.37
N PHE A 37 -3.24 12.44 7.20
CA PHE A 37 -2.79 13.82 7.13
C PHE A 37 -1.27 13.91 7.10
N GLY A 38 -0.77 15.06 6.65
CA GLY A 38 0.61 15.44 6.86
C GLY A 38 0.92 15.55 8.35
N CYS A 39 2.13 15.16 8.75
CA CYS A 39 2.55 15.34 10.14
C CYS A 39 2.99 16.78 10.36
N GLU A 40 2.21 17.56 11.10
CA GLU A 40 2.50 18.97 11.40
C GLU A 40 3.83 19.18 12.15
N TYR A 41 4.24 18.19 12.95
CA TYR A 41 5.50 18.23 13.71
C TYR A 41 6.72 17.75 12.92
N GLY A 42 6.54 17.23 11.70
CA GLY A 42 7.61 16.62 10.92
C GLY A 42 8.21 15.33 11.51
N ALA A 43 7.58 14.76 12.55
CA ALA A 43 8.06 13.56 13.24
C ALA A 43 7.78 12.26 12.48
N LYS A 44 6.78 12.24 11.59
CA LYS A 44 6.54 11.14 10.65
C LYS A 44 7.61 11.18 9.55
N SER A 45 8.23 10.04 9.27
CA SER A 45 9.12 9.87 8.12
C SER A 45 8.30 9.98 6.84
N ASP A 46 8.49 11.10 6.15
CA ASP A 46 7.80 11.47 4.93
C ASP A 46 8.82 12.12 3.98
N PRO A 47 8.82 11.81 2.67
CA PRO A 47 9.75 12.39 1.72
C PRO A 47 9.80 13.93 1.72
N LEU A 48 8.68 14.59 2.04
CA LEU A 48 8.57 16.05 2.11
C LEU A 48 9.48 16.67 3.18
N VAL A 49 9.75 15.94 4.26
CA VAL A 49 10.56 16.42 5.39
C VAL A 49 11.88 15.66 5.54
N THR A 50 12.22 14.75 4.60
CA THR A 50 13.46 13.97 4.62
C THR A 50 14.25 14.14 3.32
N VAL A 51 13.88 13.44 2.25
CA VAL A 51 14.70 13.32 1.04
C VAL A 51 14.56 14.49 0.08
N LEU A 52 13.39 15.12 -0.01
CA LEU A 52 13.17 16.25 -0.93
C LEU A 52 13.97 17.49 -0.56
N PRO A 53 14.08 17.90 0.73
CA PRO A 53 14.98 18.98 1.12
C PRO A 53 16.45 18.71 0.76
N VAL A 54 16.91 17.47 0.92
CA VAL A 54 18.27 17.04 0.58
C VAL A 54 18.49 17.14 -0.93
N ALA A 55 17.56 16.61 -1.74
CA ALA A 55 17.62 16.71 -3.19
C ALA A 55 17.65 18.17 -3.67
N HIS A 56 16.79 19.02 -3.10
CA HIS A 56 16.75 20.45 -3.42
C HIS A 56 18.07 21.16 -3.10
N ALA A 57 18.71 20.83 -1.97
CA ALA A 57 19.98 21.42 -1.57
C ALA A 57 21.14 21.13 -2.54
N THR A 58 21.03 20.10 -3.39
CA THR A 58 22.05 19.80 -4.42
C THR A 58 22.09 20.81 -5.55
N GLY A 59 21.02 21.58 -5.77
CA GLY A 59 20.87 22.47 -6.93
C GLY A 59 20.57 21.75 -8.26
N ASN A 60 20.51 20.41 -8.26
CA ASN A 60 20.28 19.58 -9.45
C ASN A 60 18.87 18.97 -9.50
N PHE A 61 17.97 19.39 -8.59
CA PHE A 61 16.61 18.86 -8.49
C PHE A 61 15.58 19.93 -8.84
N GLU A 62 14.61 19.54 -9.66
CA GLU A 62 13.45 20.35 -10.00
C GLU A 62 12.15 19.58 -9.72
N LEU A 63 11.20 20.22 -9.05
CA LEU A 63 9.85 19.69 -8.84
C LEU A 63 8.84 20.53 -9.63
N ARG A 64 8.20 19.92 -10.64
CA ARG A 64 7.11 20.54 -11.40
C ARG A 64 5.77 19.94 -11.01
N ALA A 65 5.06 20.62 -10.12
CA ALA A 65 3.69 20.27 -9.79
C ALA A 65 2.75 20.45 -10.99
N HIS A 66 1.53 19.91 -10.90
CA HIS A 66 0.49 20.04 -11.93
C HIS A 66 0.88 19.48 -13.32
N SER A 67 1.91 18.64 -13.39
CA SER A 67 2.40 18.02 -14.62
C SER A 67 1.93 16.57 -14.66
N ASN A 68 0.88 16.28 -15.42
CA ASN A 68 0.34 14.93 -15.57
C ASN A 68 0.96 14.23 -16.78
N VAL A 69 1.82 13.23 -16.54
CA VAL A 69 2.45 12.44 -17.60
C VAL A 69 1.41 11.57 -18.29
N LEU A 70 1.37 11.61 -19.62
CA LEU A 70 0.42 10.88 -20.46
C LEU A 70 1.05 9.60 -21.02
N GLU A 71 2.31 9.68 -21.48
CA GLU A 71 3.07 8.55 -22.02
C GLU A 71 4.58 8.77 -21.94
N VAL A 72 5.33 7.67 -21.98
CA VAL A 72 6.76 7.61 -22.19
C VAL A 72 7.03 7.51 -23.69
N ILE A 73 7.85 8.39 -24.22
CA ILE A 73 8.27 8.39 -25.61
C ILE A 73 9.47 7.47 -25.73
N HIS A 74 9.39 6.45 -26.58
CA HIS A 74 10.49 5.50 -26.80
C HIS A 74 10.54 5.00 -28.24
N SER A 75 11.73 4.55 -28.65
CA SER A 75 11.96 3.88 -29.92
C SER A 75 13.17 2.94 -29.79
N ASN A 76 13.17 1.84 -30.55
CA ASN A 76 14.30 0.91 -30.61
C ASN A 76 14.82 0.44 -29.24
N GLY A 77 13.92 0.20 -28.28
CA GLY A 77 14.27 -0.25 -26.93
C GLY A 77 14.90 0.82 -26.02
N LYS A 78 14.76 2.11 -26.38
CA LYS A 78 15.23 3.25 -25.58
C LYS A 78 14.15 4.33 -25.46
N ALA A 79 13.87 4.78 -24.26
CA ALA A 79 13.10 5.98 -23.98
C ALA A 79 13.92 7.23 -24.34
N SER A 80 13.24 8.27 -24.84
CA SER A 80 13.84 9.59 -25.13
C SER A 80 13.23 10.70 -24.28
N GLY A 81 12.20 10.41 -23.49
CA GLY A 81 11.53 11.38 -22.65
C GLY A 81 10.10 11.00 -22.30
N VAL A 82 9.34 11.97 -21.81
CA VAL A 82 7.92 11.83 -21.49
C VAL A 82 7.11 12.95 -22.11
N ARG A 83 5.87 12.66 -22.50
CA ARG A 83 4.87 13.66 -22.86
C ARG A 83 3.95 13.88 -21.67
N TYR A 84 3.74 15.13 -21.28
CA TYR A 84 2.87 15.49 -20.17
C TYR A 84 2.02 16.71 -20.48
N ILE A 85 0.93 16.87 -19.74
CA ILE A 85 0.06 18.05 -19.80
C ILE A 85 0.14 18.83 -18.49
N ASN A 86 0.19 20.15 -18.58
CA ASN A 86 -0.04 21.00 -17.41
C ASN A 86 -1.55 21.05 -17.12
N VAL A 87 -1.98 20.49 -16.00
CA VAL A 87 -3.42 20.37 -15.68
C VAL A 87 -4.09 21.71 -15.36
N GLN A 88 -3.35 22.80 -15.18
CA GLN A 88 -3.90 24.13 -14.98
C GLN A 88 -4.10 24.88 -16.30
N THR A 89 -3.18 24.72 -17.27
CA THR A 89 -3.21 25.47 -18.54
C THR A 89 -3.75 24.66 -19.71
N GLY A 90 -3.70 23.33 -19.63
CA GLY A 90 -4.00 22.42 -20.73
C GLY A 90 -2.88 22.32 -21.78
N GLU A 91 -1.73 22.97 -21.56
CA GLU A 91 -0.60 22.93 -22.49
C GLU A 91 0.14 21.58 -22.40
N GLU A 92 0.49 21.04 -23.56
CA GLU A 92 1.29 19.81 -23.67
C GLU A 92 2.78 20.12 -23.84
N PHE A 93 3.61 19.29 -23.22
CA PHE A 93 5.06 19.39 -23.22
C PHE A 93 5.70 18.04 -23.52
N ILE A 94 6.87 18.08 -24.14
CA ILE A 94 7.80 16.96 -24.21
C ILE A 94 8.99 17.31 -23.32
N GLN A 95 9.28 16.44 -22.35
CA GLN A 95 10.48 16.53 -21.54
C GLN A 95 11.42 15.40 -21.94
N GLU A 96 12.53 15.77 -22.59
CA GLU A 96 13.60 14.83 -22.93
C GLU A 96 14.29 14.32 -21.67
N ALA A 97 14.70 13.06 -21.69
CA ALA A 97 15.39 12.42 -20.58
C ALA A 97 16.29 11.27 -21.07
N GLU A 98 17.48 11.14 -20.47
CA GLU A 98 18.38 9.99 -20.71
C GLU A 98 17.89 8.72 -19.99
N VAL A 99 17.24 8.89 -18.84
CA VAL A 99 16.63 7.82 -18.03
C VAL A 99 15.25 8.27 -17.58
N VAL A 100 14.27 7.37 -17.64
CA VAL A 100 12.90 7.61 -17.16
C VAL A 100 12.62 6.71 -15.96
N ILE A 101 12.20 7.30 -14.85
CA ILE A 101 11.85 6.58 -13.63
C ILE A 101 10.34 6.71 -13.39
N LEU A 102 9.63 5.59 -13.41
CA LEU A 102 8.19 5.52 -13.11
C LEU A 102 8.00 5.23 -11.61
N SER A 103 7.58 6.25 -10.87
CA SER A 103 7.29 6.17 -9.42
C SER A 103 5.89 6.72 -9.11
N ALA A 104 4.91 6.41 -9.97
CA ALA A 104 3.61 7.09 -10.03
C ALA A 104 2.47 6.35 -9.31
N TYR A 105 2.77 5.48 -8.33
CA TYR A 105 1.85 4.51 -7.72
C TYR A 105 1.49 3.32 -8.63
N THR A 106 0.98 2.25 -8.03
CA THR A 106 0.83 0.93 -8.67
C THR A 106 0.00 0.99 -9.95
N PHE A 107 -1.14 1.66 -9.88
CA PHE A 107 -2.06 1.82 -10.99
C PHE A 107 -1.47 2.66 -12.12
N THR A 108 -0.89 3.81 -11.79
CA THR A 108 -0.39 4.74 -12.80
C THR A 108 0.87 4.22 -13.48
N ASN A 109 1.76 3.53 -12.76
CA ASN A 109 2.92 2.84 -13.37
C ASN A 109 2.45 1.86 -14.46
N THR A 110 1.46 1.02 -14.11
CA THR A 110 0.88 0.06 -15.06
C THR A 110 0.19 0.76 -16.22
N LYS A 111 -0.64 1.78 -15.95
CA LYS A 111 -1.33 2.59 -16.96
C LYS A 111 -0.33 3.23 -17.93
N LEU A 112 0.75 3.82 -17.43
CA LEU A 112 1.77 4.49 -18.22
C LEU A 112 2.49 3.51 -19.15
N LEU A 113 2.91 2.33 -18.67
CA LEU A 113 3.53 1.32 -19.52
C LEU A 113 2.57 0.85 -20.63
N LEU A 114 1.31 0.57 -20.29
CA LEU A 114 0.30 0.14 -21.27
C LEU A 114 0.01 1.24 -22.32
N ASN A 115 -0.18 2.48 -21.89
CA ASN A 115 -0.40 3.62 -22.79
C ASN A 115 0.80 3.85 -23.72
N SER A 116 2.01 3.70 -23.18
CA SER A 116 3.27 3.89 -23.91
C SER A 116 3.64 2.67 -24.77
N LYS A 117 2.84 1.59 -24.75
CA LYS A 117 3.12 0.32 -25.43
C LYS A 117 4.50 -0.25 -25.06
N VAL A 118 4.86 -0.13 -23.79
CA VAL A 118 6.08 -0.72 -23.22
C VAL A 118 5.71 -2.07 -22.62
N GLY A 119 6.31 -3.12 -23.15
CA GLY A 119 6.04 -4.50 -22.80
C GLY A 119 4.69 -5.04 -23.23
N LYS A 120 4.52 -6.34 -23.02
CA LYS A 120 3.34 -7.08 -23.48
C LYS A 120 2.22 -7.00 -22.42
N PRO A 121 1.04 -6.43 -22.75
CA PRO A 121 -0.12 -6.46 -21.88
C PRO A 121 -0.52 -7.89 -21.52
N TYR A 122 -0.88 -8.13 -20.28
CA TYR A 122 -1.33 -9.43 -19.82
C TYR A 122 -2.65 -9.84 -20.47
N ASN A 123 -2.71 -11.07 -20.95
CA ASN A 123 -3.91 -11.71 -21.48
C ASN A 123 -4.32 -12.87 -20.55
N PRO A 124 -5.46 -12.80 -19.87
CA PRO A 124 -5.88 -13.82 -18.91
C PRO A 124 -6.32 -15.14 -19.56
N ILE A 125 -6.65 -15.15 -20.85
CA ILE A 125 -7.07 -16.36 -21.59
C ILE A 125 -5.83 -17.17 -21.99
N THR A 126 -4.85 -16.51 -22.60
CA THR A 126 -3.61 -17.18 -23.03
C THR A 126 -2.57 -17.27 -21.92
N GLN A 127 -2.76 -16.53 -20.82
CA GLN A 127 -1.82 -16.39 -19.70
C GLN A 127 -0.43 -15.90 -20.14
N THR A 128 -0.38 -15.03 -21.15
CA THR A 128 0.85 -14.44 -21.66
C THR A 128 0.88 -12.93 -21.46
N GLY A 129 2.09 -12.35 -21.45
CA GLY A 129 2.32 -10.95 -21.11
C GLY A 129 2.48 -10.73 -19.61
N ALA A 130 3.16 -9.66 -19.23
CA ALA A 130 3.51 -9.38 -17.84
C ALA A 130 2.93 -8.05 -17.34
N VAL A 131 2.70 -7.08 -18.24
CA VAL A 131 2.20 -5.75 -17.86
C VAL A 131 0.72 -5.85 -17.49
N GLY A 132 0.40 -5.52 -16.24
CA GLY A 132 -0.92 -5.64 -15.64
C GLY A 132 -1.19 -6.95 -14.89
N LYS A 133 -0.25 -7.89 -14.90
CA LYS A 133 -0.41 -9.20 -14.25
C LYS A 133 -0.24 -9.11 -12.72
N ASN A 134 -0.79 -10.09 -11.98
CA ASN A 134 -0.57 -10.30 -10.54
C ASN A 134 -1.04 -9.12 -9.68
N TYR A 135 -2.19 -8.53 -9.99
CA TYR A 135 -2.76 -7.55 -9.06
C TYR A 135 -3.10 -8.22 -7.73
N ALA A 136 -2.61 -7.64 -6.64
CA ALA A 136 -2.81 -8.11 -5.28
C ALA A 136 -2.95 -6.91 -4.32
N ASP A 137 -3.47 -7.15 -3.13
CA ASP A 137 -3.75 -6.16 -2.09
C ASP A 137 -3.82 -6.84 -0.72
N HIS A 138 -4.27 -6.14 0.32
CA HIS A 138 -4.74 -6.79 1.55
C HIS A 138 -6.26 -6.75 1.64
N PHE A 139 -6.80 -7.63 2.47
CA PHE A 139 -8.12 -7.46 3.06
C PHE A 139 -7.97 -7.47 4.58
N LEU A 140 -8.86 -6.75 5.27
CA LEU A 140 -8.87 -6.75 6.72
C LEU A 140 -9.77 -7.85 7.26
N SER A 141 -9.27 -8.54 8.28
CA SER A 141 -10.08 -9.33 9.21
C SER A 141 -10.01 -8.65 10.56
N MET A 142 -11.13 -8.50 11.29
CA MET A 142 -11.13 -7.69 12.50
C MET A 142 -12.16 -8.13 13.52
N ALA A 143 -11.86 -7.83 14.78
CA ALA A 143 -12.78 -7.88 15.89
C ALA A 143 -12.68 -6.59 16.71
N PHE A 144 -13.83 -6.11 17.14
CA PHE A 144 -13.97 -4.99 18.06
C PHE A 144 -14.40 -5.52 19.42
N GLY A 145 -13.85 -4.92 20.48
CA GLY A 145 -14.25 -5.19 21.86
C GLY A 145 -14.74 -3.92 22.51
N PHE A 146 -15.76 -4.05 23.36
CA PHE A 146 -16.34 -2.99 24.15
C PHE A 146 -16.21 -3.37 25.63
N PHE A 147 -15.82 -2.40 26.45
CA PHE A 147 -15.47 -2.62 27.85
C PHE A 147 -16.31 -1.72 28.75
N ASP A 148 -16.99 -2.26 29.75
CA ASP A 148 -17.80 -1.47 30.68
C ASP A 148 -16.95 -0.86 31.80
N ASN A 149 -15.91 -1.58 32.21
CA ASN A 149 -15.12 -1.23 33.39
C ASN A 149 -13.75 -0.63 33.07
N GLU A 150 -13.29 -0.71 31.82
CA GLU A 150 -11.99 -0.19 31.38
C GLU A 150 -12.13 1.07 30.51
N GLN A 151 -11.18 1.99 30.62
CA GLN A 151 -11.05 3.16 29.73
C GLN A 151 -9.65 3.24 29.15
N PHE A 152 -9.57 3.68 27.90
CA PHE A 152 -8.35 3.84 27.14
C PHE A 152 -8.17 5.31 26.71
N ASN A 153 -6.94 5.68 26.38
CA ASN A 153 -6.67 7.00 25.84
C ASN A 153 -6.80 6.97 24.32
N ASP A 154 -8.03 6.88 23.81
CA ASP A 154 -8.24 6.75 22.38
C ASP A 154 -8.07 8.08 21.64
N TYR A 155 -7.93 9.22 22.32
CA TYR A 155 -7.69 10.51 21.67
C TYR A 155 -6.24 10.68 21.18
N ALA A 156 -5.25 10.34 22.01
CA ALA A 156 -3.85 10.42 21.61
C ALA A 156 -3.48 9.21 20.74
N GLY A 157 -2.57 9.38 19.79
CA GLY A 157 -2.20 8.27 18.94
C GLY A 157 -1.14 8.59 17.92
N ALA A 158 -0.62 7.53 17.30
CA ALA A 158 0.35 7.64 16.23
C ALA A 158 0.16 6.47 15.26
N GLY A 159 0.56 6.59 13.99
CA GLY A 159 0.17 5.68 12.90
C GLY A 159 0.60 4.19 12.96
N ALA A 160 1.06 3.70 14.12
CA ALA A 160 1.44 2.31 14.43
C ALA A 160 1.84 2.22 15.92
N LEU A 161 1.15 2.95 16.82
CA LEU A 161 1.43 2.86 18.25
C LEU A 161 0.73 1.61 18.79
N GLY A 162 1.47 0.54 19.08
CA GLY A 162 0.87 -0.67 19.61
C GLY A 162 1.75 -1.89 19.39
N VAL A 163 1.08 -3.04 19.26
CA VAL A 163 1.73 -4.33 19.08
C VAL A 163 1.23 -5.03 17.82
N SER A 164 2.11 -5.85 17.27
CA SER A 164 1.86 -6.73 16.14
C SER A 164 2.23 -8.17 16.52
N LEU A 165 1.65 -9.12 15.81
CA LEU A 165 1.75 -10.56 16.00
C LEU A 165 1.91 -11.21 14.63
N ASP A 166 2.94 -12.05 14.48
CA ASP A 166 3.23 -12.76 13.24
C ASP A 166 2.91 -14.27 13.35
N ASP A 167 2.39 -14.73 14.49
CA ASP A 167 2.07 -16.13 14.76
C ASP A 167 1.08 -16.78 13.76
N TYR A 168 0.43 -15.99 12.90
CA TYR A 168 -0.50 -16.43 11.84
C TYR A 168 -0.15 -15.84 10.47
N HIS A 169 1.11 -15.48 10.26
CA HIS A 169 1.59 -14.79 9.06
C HIS A 169 2.64 -15.63 8.32
N GLY A 170 2.56 -15.65 6.99
CA GLY A 170 3.52 -16.33 6.11
C GLY A 170 3.72 -17.78 6.53
N ASP A 171 4.97 -18.22 6.58
CA ASP A 171 5.34 -19.57 6.99
C ASP A 171 5.58 -19.71 8.51
N PHE A 172 5.11 -18.76 9.34
CA PHE A 172 5.30 -18.81 10.80
C PHE A 172 4.36 -19.78 11.52
N PHE A 173 3.43 -20.44 10.80
CA PHE A 173 2.49 -21.41 11.38
C PHE A 173 2.16 -22.56 10.42
N ASP A 174 1.56 -23.61 10.96
CA ASP A 174 1.21 -24.81 10.20
C ASP A 174 -0.04 -24.59 9.33
N HIS A 175 0.11 -24.84 8.03
CA HIS A 175 -0.95 -24.74 7.03
C HIS A 175 -1.52 -26.10 6.63
N THR A 176 -1.05 -27.21 7.21
CA THR A 176 -1.37 -28.58 6.76
C THR A 176 -2.87 -28.84 6.66
N ASP A 177 -3.64 -28.35 7.64
CA ASP A 177 -5.08 -28.55 7.72
C ASP A 177 -5.89 -27.28 7.32
N LEU A 178 -5.26 -26.34 6.62
CA LEU A 178 -5.87 -25.10 6.17
C LEU A 178 -6.14 -25.11 4.67
N ASP A 179 -7.22 -24.47 4.27
CA ASP A 179 -7.66 -24.33 2.88
C ASP A 179 -7.38 -22.92 2.33
N PHE A 180 -6.32 -22.30 2.84
CA PHE A 180 -5.77 -21.03 2.39
C PHE A 180 -4.25 -20.95 2.59
N LEU A 181 -3.61 -19.95 1.97
CA LEU A 181 -2.17 -19.70 2.06
C LEU A 181 -1.88 -18.39 2.82
N HIS A 182 -0.68 -18.29 3.39
CA HIS A 182 -0.05 -17.06 3.90
C HIS A 182 -0.65 -16.45 5.17
N GLY A 183 -1.97 -16.38 5.33
CA GLY A 183 -2.56 -15.70 6.49
C GLY A 183 -2.21 -14.20 6.55
N GLY A 184 -1.96 -13.67 7.75
CA GLY A 184 -1.76 -12.23 7.94
C GLY A 184 -1.16 -11.85 9.30
N CYS A 185 -0.58 -10.64 9.36
CA CYS A 185 -0.11 -10.09 10.63
C CYS A 185 -1.30 -9.49 11.38
N ILE A 186 -1.48 -9.92 12.63
CA ILE A 186 -2.48 -9.35 13.54
C ILE A 186 -1.86 -8.17 14.27
N SER A 187 -2.60 -7.08 14.42
CA SER A 187 -2.16 -5.87 15.09
C SER A 187 -3.26 -5.30 15.98
N LEU A 188 -2.82 -4.74 17.10
CA LEU A 188 -3.61 -3.88 17.98
C LEU A 188 -2.85 -2.57 18.05
N THR A 189 -3.34 -1.56 17.33
CA THR A 189 -2.68 -0.25 17.24
C THR A 189 -3.65 0.88 17.53
N GLN A 190 -3.12 1.94 18.15
CA GLN A 190 -3.82 3.14 18.53
C GLN A 190 -3.36 4.30 17.66
N VAL A 191 -4.11 4.56 16.59
CA VAL A 191 -3.87 5.69 15.69
C VAL A 191 -4.45 7.00 16.23
N GLY A 192 -5.38 6.89 17.19
CA GLY A 192 -6.12 7.98 17.82
C GLY A 192 -7.45 8.32 17.13
N ASN A 193 -8.42 8.80 17.90
CA ASN A 193 -9.79 9.08 17.49
C ASN A 193 -9.90 10.49 16.93
N ARG A 194 -10.15 10.57 15.63
CA ARG A 194 -10.38 11.83 14.93
C ARG A 194 -11.78 12.38 15.25
N PRO A 195 -11.97 13.71 15.27
CA PRO A 195 -13.28 14.32 15.56
C PRO A 195 -14.44 13.82 14.67
N ILE A 196 -14.12 13.36 13.45
CA ILE A 196 -15.03 12.72 12.51
C ILE A 196 -14.47 11.33 12.23
N GLY A 197 -15.27 10.29 12.44
CA GLY A 197 -14.87 8.89 12.27
C GLY A 197 -14.93 8.03 13.53
N SER A 198 -15.19 8.62 14.71
CA SER A 198 -15.23 7.91 16.00
C SER A 198 -16.62 7.99 16.64
N ASN A 199 -17.47 6.98 16.41
CA ASN A 199 -18.73 6.76 17.14
C ASN A 199 -19.12 5.27 17.09
N LEU A 200 -18.12 4.39 17.20
CA LEU A 200 -18.36 2.96 17.16
C LEU A 200 -19.10 2.55 18.45
N VAL A 201 -20.14 1.74 18.28
CA VAL A 201 -21.08 1.33 19.33
C VAL A 201 -21.36 -0.16 19.21
N PRO A 202 -21.76 -0.85 20.30
CA PRO A 202 -22.07 -2.27 20.24
C PRO A 202 -23.20 -2.61 19.28
N LEU A 203 -23.17 -3.84 18.77
CA LEU A 203 -24.24 -4.40 17.93
C LEU A 203 -25.62 -4.24 18.58
N GLY A 204 -26.62 -3.93 17.77
CA GLY A 204 -27.98 -3.68 18.25
C GLY A 204 -28.24 -2.23 18.71
N THR A 205 -27.21 -1.41 18.87
CA THR A 205 -27.39 0.04 19.06
C THR A 205 -27.97 0.67 17.79
N PRO A 206 -29.06 1.47 17.86
CA PRO A 206 -29.56 2.21 16.70
C PRO A 206 -28.48 3.11 16.10
N GLY A 207 -28.40 3.20 14.78
CA GLY A 207 -27.40 4.05 14.10
C GLY A 207 -27.63 5.57 14.23
N TRP A 208 -28.72 5.99 14.88
CA TRP A 208 -29.02 7.40 15.12
C TRP A 208 -29.95 7.57 16.34
N GLY A 209 -30.09 8.82 16.82
CA GLY A 209 -31.02 9.19 17.88
C GLY A 209 -30.41 9.21 19.28
N LYS A 210 -31.28 9.23 20.29
CA LYS A 210 -30.87 9.40 21.70
C LYS A 210 -29.98 8.26 22.20
N GLU A 211 -30.34 7.02 21.86
CA GLU A 211 -29.59 5.85 22.31
C GLU A 211 -28.21 5.76 21.65
N PHE A 212 -28.13 5.99 20.33
CA PHE A 212 -26.86 6.12 19.62
C PHE A 212 -25.91 7.11 20.31
N LYS A 213 -26.39 8.31 20.59
CA LYS A 213 -25.59 9.36 21.24
C LYS A 213 -25.12 8.94 22.62
N LYS A 214 -25.99 8.29 23.40
CA LYS A 214 -25.65 7.80 24.74
C LYS A 214 -24.54 6.73 24.67
N GLN A 215 -24.70 5.74 23.80
CA GLN A 215 -23.74 4.64 23.65
C GLN A 215 -22.42 5.12 23.05
N SER A 216 -22.46 5.99 22.03
CA SER A 216 -21.25 6.56 21.44
C SER A 216 -20.42 7.31 22.48
N LEU A 217 -21.05 8.16 23.30
CA LEU A 217 -20.35 8.87 24.38
C LEU A 217 -19.81 7.93 25.45
N TYR A 218 -20.53 6.86 25.78
CA TYR A 218 -20.12 5.89 26.78
C TYR A 218 -18.92 5.04 26.31
N TYR A 219 -18.94 4.58 25.06
CA TYR A 219 -17.91 3.70 24.48
C TYR A 219 -16.77 4.43 23.78
N TYR A 220 -16.81 5.77 23.69
CA TYR A 220 -15.79 6.56 22.97
C TYR A 220 -14.35 6.21 23.36
N ASN A 221 -14.10 6.00 24.66
CA ASN A 221 -12.80 5.62 25.23
C ASN A 221 -12.84 4.19 25.82
N ARG A 222 -13.77 3.35 25.39
CA ARG A 222 -13.99 2.02 26.00
C ARG A 222 -14.13 0.93 24.96
N GLN A 223 -13.34 1.07 23.91
CA GLN A 223 -13.34 0.12 22.82
C GLN A 223 -11.95 -0.11 22.29
N MET A 224 -11.74 -1.27 21.69
CA MET A 224 -10.51 -1.60 20.99
C MET A 224 -10.83 -2.32 19.69
N MET A 225 -9.90 -2.23 18.74
CA MET A 225 -9.91 -3.01 17.51
C MET A 225 -8.64 -3.85 17.45
N VAL A 226 -8.83 -5.16 17.26
CA VAL A 226 -7.77 -6.07 16.83
C VAL A 226 -8.07 -6.39 15.37
N PHE A 227 -7.07 -6.23 14.51
CA PHE A 227 -7.23 -6.47 13.08
C PHE A 227 -6.04 -7.22 12.51
N SER A 228 -6.29 -8.01 11.48
CA SER A 228 -5.29 -8.64 10.63
C SER A 228 -5.20 -7.90 9.31
N GLN A 229 -3.98 -7.64 8.85
CA GLN A 229 -3.71 -7.40 7.44
C GLN A 229 -3.40 -8.76 6.80
N THR A 230 -4.39 -9.29 6.08
CA THR A 230 -4.29 -10.60 5.44
C THR A 230 -3.95 -10.43 3.97
N ALA A 231 -2.97 -11.19 3.48
CA ALA A 231 -2.52 -11.07 2.10
C ALA A 231 -3.59 -11.58 1.12
N MET A 232 -3.96 -10.75 0.13
CA MET A 232 -4.69 -11.23 -1.06
C MET A 232 -3.67 -11.83 -2.03
N MET A 233 -3.76 -13.13 -2.24
CA MET A 233 -2.77 -13.83 -3.06
C MET A 233 -2.92 -13.44 -4.55
N PRO A 234 -1.81 -13.20 -5.28
CA PRO A 234 -1.83 -12.96 -6.71
C PRO A 234 -2.52 -14.11 -7.44
N ASN A 235 -3.49 -13.75 -8.27
CA ASN A 235 -4.25 -14.70 -9.05
C ASN A 235 -4.23 -14.30 -10.52
N ARG A 236 -4.16 -15.29 -11.42
CA ARG A 236 -4.25 -15.07 -12.88
C ARG A 236 -5.53 -14.35 -13.33
N TYR A 237 -6.58 -14.38 -12.52
CA TYR A 237 -7.85 -13.68 -12.76
C TYR A 237 -7.87 -12.24 -12.26
N ASN A 238 -6.90 -11.85 -11.42
CA ASN A 238 -6.76 -10.51 -10.86
C ASN A 238 -5.68 -9.75 -11.64
N TYR A 239 -6.10 -8.81 -12.48
CA TYR A 239 -5.20 -8.09 -13.38
C TYR A 239 -5.70 -6.68 -13.71
N LEU A 240 -4.78 -5.88 -14.21
CA LEU A 240 -4.98 -4.51 -14.65
C LEU A 240 -4.89 -4.44 -16.17
N SER A 241 -5.79 -3.71 -16.81
CA SER A 241 -5.75 -3.46 -18.25
C SER A 241 -6.16 -2.03 -18.56
N LEU A 242 -6.04 -1.60 -19.82
CA LEU A 242 -6.71 -0.39 -20.27
C LEU A 242 -8.19 -0.68 -20.56
N ASP A 243 -9.06 0.29 -20.27
CA ASP A 243 -10.46 0.22 -20.66
C ASP A 243 -10.62 0.50 -22.17
N PRO A 244 -11.38 -0.32 -22.92
CA PRO A 244 -11.52 -0.12 -24.36
C PRO A 244 -12.52 0.98 -24.75
N ILE A 245 -13.34 1.46 -23.80
CA ILE A 245 -14.45 2.38 -24.05
C ILE A 245 -14.19 3.72 -23.36
N TYR A 246 -13.86 3.70 -22.07
CA TYR A 246 -13.75 4.88 -21.24
C TYR A 246 -12.36 5.47 -21.26
N LYS A 247 -12.32 6.80 -21.38
CA LYS A 247 -11.11 7.60 -21.42
C LYS A 247 -11.19 8.69 -20.36
N ASP A 248 -10.03 9.14 -19.89
CA ASP A 248 -9.95 10.37 -19.09
C ASP A 248 -10.17 11.62 -19.95
N GLU A 249 -10.17 12.78 -19.29
CA GLU A 249 -10.33 14.09 -19.91
C GLU A 249 -9.26 14.42 -20.95
N TYR A 250 -8.11 13.73 -20.93
CA TYR A 250 -7.02 13.89 -21.90
C TYR A 250 -7.10 12.89 -23.06
N GLY A 251 -8.18 12.11 -23.13
CA GLY A 251 -8.41 11.12 -24.17
C GLY A 251 -7.57 9.84 -24.00
N MET A 252 -6.91 9.66 -22.87
CA MET A 252 -6.15 8.44 -22.56
C MET A 252 -7.10 7.38 -21.98
N PRO A 253 -6.99 6.10 -22.36
CA PRO A 253 -7.77 5.03 -21.76
C PRO A 253 -7.66 5.01 -20.24
N LEU A 254 -8.78 4.81 -19.54
CA LEU A 254 -8.76 4.59 -18.09
C LEU A 254 -8.08 3.27 -17.76
N LEU A 255 -7.45 3.18 -16.59
CA LEU A 255 -7.05 1.88 -16.06
C LEU A 255 -8.30 1.14 -15.59
N ARG A 256 -8.48 -0.09 -16.07
CA ARG A 256 -9.52 -1.01 -15.64
C ARG A 256 -8.94 -2.06 -14.71
N MET A 257 -9.51 -2.18 -13.53
CA MET A 257 -9.21 -3.25 -12.58
C MET A 257 -10.17 -4.41 -12.82
N THR A 258 -9.65 -5.61 -13.04
CA THR A 258 -10.42 -6.86 -12.99
C THR A 258 -9.95 -7.63 -11.77
N VAL A 259 -10.75 -7.63 -10.72
CA VAL A 259 -10.39 -8.22 -9.43
C VAL A 259 -11.62 -8.77 -8.73
N ASN A 260 -11.48 -9.94 -8.12
CA ASN A 260 -12.34 -10.38 -7.05
C ASN A 260 -11.54 -11.20 -6.03
N TYR A 261 -12.09 -11.40 -4.84
CA TYR A 261 -11.54 -12.33 -3.86
C TYR A 261 -11.74 -13.77 -4.35
N ALA A 262 -10.70 -14.59 -4.18
CA ALA A 262 -10.75 -16.02 -4.42
C ALA A 262 -11.26 -16.76 -3.18
N GLN A 263 -11.65 -18.02 -3.34
CA GLN A 263 -12.13 -18.84 -2.21
C GLN A 263 -11.10 -18.91 -1.05
N THR A 264 -9.81 -18.99 -1.39
CA THR A 264 -8.72 -18.94 -0.39
C THR A 264 -8.73 -17.64 0.43
N ASP A 265 -9.12 -16.51 -0.16
CA ASP A 265 -9.15 -15.22 0.53
C ASP A 265 -10.33 -15.18 1.51
N HIS A 266 -11.50 -15.72 1.13
CA HIS A 266 -12.64 -15.86 2.04
C HIS A 266 -12.33 -16.79 3.22
N ASN A 267 -11.63 -17.89 2.96
CA ASN A 267 -11.22 -18.86 3.98
C ASN A 267 -10.23 -18.23 4.97
N ALA A 268 -9.20 -17.55 4.46
CA ALA A 268 -8.25 -16.81 5.27
C ALA A 268 -8.94 -15.70 6.07
N HIS A 269 -9.87 -14.95 5.46
CA HIS A 269 -10.61 -13.89 6.14
C HIS A 269 -11.37 -14.43 7.35
N LYS A 270 -12.10 -15.54 7.17
CA LYS A 270 -12.84 -16.20 8.25
C LYS A 270 -11.91 -16.65 9.36
N PHE A 271 -10.83 -17.36 9.02
CA PHE A 271 -9.85 -17.83 10.01
C PHE A 271 -9.24 -16.67 10.80
N MET A 272 -8.76 -15.63 10.12
CA MET A 272 -8.10 -14.49 10.74
C MET A 272 -9.08 -13.65 11.58
N THR A 273 -10.34 -13.54 11.17
CA THR A 273 -11.38 -12.86 11.98
C THR A 273 -11.62 -13.62 13.28
N GLN A 274 -11.67 -14.96 13.24
CA GLN A 274 -11.80 -15.77 14.45
C GLN A 274 -10.58 -15.61 15.38
N LYS A 275 -9.36 -15.51 14.84
CA LYS A 275 -8.17 -15.22 15.66
C LYS A 275 -8.21 -13.83 16.30
N CYS A 276 -8.69 -12.82 15.58
CA CYS A 276 -8.90 -11.49 16.17
C CYS A 276 -9.95 -11.54 17.28
N LEU A 277 -11.03 -12.30 17.10
CA LEU A 277 -12.09 -12.47 18.10
C LEU A 277 -11.58 -13.17 19.36
N GLU A 278 -10.88 -14.31 19.21
CA GLU A 278 -10.25 -15.04 20.32
C GLU A 278 -9.34 -14.12 21.15
N ILE A 279 -8.51 -13.30 20.48
CA ILE A 279 -7.65 -12.32 21.16
C ILE A 279 -8.50 -11.31 21.93
N MET A 280 -9.53 -10.73 21.30
CA MET A 280 -10.40 -9.73 21.93
C MET A 280 -11.15 -10.28 23.15
N GLU A 281 -11.61 -11.52 23.10
CA GLU A 281 -12.25 -12.20 24.23
C GLU A 281 -11.26 -12.44 25.38
N ASN A 282 -10.02 -12.83 25.08
CA ASN A 282 -8.97 -13.00 26.09
C ASN A 282 -8.52 -11.66 26.71
N LEU A 283 -8.70 -10.53 26.02
CA LEU A 283 -8.49 -9.19 26.59
C LEU A 283 -9.60 -8.78 27.57
N GLY A 284 -10.71 -9.55 27.65
CA GLY A 284 -11.78 -9.33 28.62
C GLY A 284 -12.85 -8.34 28.17
N ALA A 285 -13.08 -8.22 26.86
CA ALA A 285 -14.19 -7.40 26.35
C ALA A 285 -15.55 -7.92 26.85
N ASP A 286 -16.39 -7.03 27.37
CA ASP A 286 -17.75 -7.36 27.84
C ASP A 286 -18.69 -7.65 26.66
N GLN A 287 -18.44 -7.01 25.52
CA GLN A 287 -19.10 -7.30 24.25
C GLN A 287 -18.09 -7.30 23.12
N THR A 288 -18.27 -8.20 22.15
CA THR A 288 -17.45 -8.30 20.95
C THR A 288 -18.29 -8.12 19.70
N MET A 289 -17.67 -7.60 18.64
CA MET A 289 -18.27 -7.48 17.32
C MET A 289 -17.24 -7.87 16.26
N ALA A 290 -17.58 -8.81 15.41
CA ALA A 290 -16.74 -9.26 14.31
C ALA A 290 -17.58 -9.52 13.06
N PHE A 291 -16.96 -9.42 11.89
CA PHE A 291 -17.57 -9.71 10.61
C PHE A 291 -16.69 -10.75 9.92
N ASP A 292 -17.14 -12.01 9.89
CA ASP A 292 -16.36 -13.15 9.40
C ASP A 292 -16.75 -13.59 7.98
N GLN A 293 -17.63 -12.82 7.34
CA GLN A 293 -18.02 -12.99 5.95
C GLN A 293 -17.58 -11.80 5.12
N MET A 294 -16.85 -12.10 4.05
CA MET A 294 -16.44 -11.15 3.03
C MET A 294 -17.28 -11.37 1.77
N GLY A 295 -17.83 -10.29 1.21
CA GLY A 295 -18.53 -10.33 -0.07
C GLY A 295 -17.57 -10.22 -1.26
N ASP A 296 -18.12 -9.89 -2.43
CA ASP A 296 -17.30 -9.54 -3.59
C ASP A 296 -16.43 -8.30 -3.32
N TYR A 297 -15.32 -8.21 -4.05
CA TYR A 297 -14.42 -7.06 -3.98
C TYR A 297 -15.18 -5.76 -4.25
N ASN A 298 -15.06 -4.80 -3.33
CA ASN A 298 -15.76 -3.52 -3.41
C ASN A 298 -14.82 -2.38 -3.00
N ILE A 299 -14.51 -1.51 -3.97
CA ILE A 299 -13.67 -0.33 -3.76
C ILE A 299 -14.28 0.71 -2.79
N GLY A 300 -15.59 0.66 -2.56
CA GLY A 300 -16.30 1.53 -1.63
C GLY A 300 -16.41 0.96 -0.21
N ALA A 301 -16.06 -0.31 -0.02
CA ALA A 301 -15.80 -0.85 1.32
C ALA A 301 -14.39 -0.43 1.77
N PHE A 302 -14.08 -0.55 3.06
CA PHE A 302 -12.73 -0.31 3.53
C PHE A 302 -11.78 -1.35 2.90
N VAL A 303 -10.98 -0.92 1.93
CA VAL A 303 -9.90 -1.71 1.33
C VAL A 303 -8.58 -1.09 1.80
N PRO A 304 -7.69 -1.86 2.45
CA PRO A 304 -6.33 -1.40 2.71
C PRO A 304 -5.69 -0.83 1.44
N GLU A 305 -5.09 0.36 1.53
CA GLU A 305 -4.55 1.08 0.36
C GLU A 305 -3.16 0.53 -0.06
N HIS A 306 -2.96 -0.79 -0.04
CA HIS A 306 -1.67 -1.44 -0.28
C HIS A 306 -1.67 -2.24 -1.58
N SER A 307 -2.15 -1.62 -2.65
CA SER A 307 -2.22 -2.23 -3.97
C SER A 307 -0.83 -2.53 -4.54
N VAL A 308 -0.60 -3.79 -4.92
CA VAL A 308 0.68 -4.27 -5.47
C VAL A 308 0.51 -4.96 -6.82
N GLY A 309 1.64 -5.26 -7.47
CA GLY A 309 1.68 -5.95 -8.75
C GLY A 309 1.35 -5.08 -9.96
N GLY A 310 1.11 -5.70 -11.11
CA GLY A 310 0.90 -5.00 -12.38
C GLY A 310 2.19 -4.66 -13.14
N THR A 311 3.33 -4.51 -12.48
CA THR A 311 4.64 -4.37 -13.14
C THR A 311 5.70 -5.24 -12.47
N ILE A 312 5.35 -6.50 -12.20
CA ILE A 312 6.10 -7.37 -11.29
C ILE A 312 7.57 -7.56 -11.67
N MET A 313 8.41 -7.61 -10.64
CA MET A 313 9.82 -7.96 -10.72
C MET A 313 9.99 -9.47 -10.87
N GLY A 314 10.96 -9.91 -11.66
CA GLY A 314 11.31 -11.31 -11.80
C GLY A 314 12.66 -11.54 -12.47
N ALA A 315 12.98 -12.82 -12.70
CA ALA A 315 14.23 -13.26 -13.34
C ALA A 315 14.06 -13.59 -14.83
N ASP A 316 12.83 -13.51 -15.36
CA ASP A 316 12.49 -13.92 -16.73
C ASP A 316 11.62 -12.84 -17.39
N PRO A 317 12.04 -12.28 -18.54
CA PRO A 317 11.28 -11.25 -19.26
C PRO A 317 9.92 -11.75 -19.78
N GLU A 318 9.71 -13.05 -19.96
CA GLU A 318 8.41 -13.58 -20.40
C GLU A 318 7.35 -13.55 -19.30
N THR A 319 7.78 -13.47 -18.03
CA THR A 319 6.88 -13.55 -16.86
C THR A 319 6.93 -12.33 -15.96
N SER A 320 7.81 -11.36 -16.23
CA SER A 320 8.00 -10.17 -15.41
C SER A 320 8.22 -8.92 -16.26
N VAL A 321 7.97 -7.74 -15.68
CA VAL A 321 8.12 -6.45 -16.37
C VAL A 321 9.49 -5.83 -16.10
N VAL A 322 10.03 -6.06 -14.91
CA VAL A 322 11.34 -5.53 -14.50
C VAL A 322 12.25 -6.61 -13.96
N ASN A 323 13.55 -6.40 -14.10
CA ASN A 323 14.58 -7.21 -13.44
C ASN A 323 14.78 -6.80 -11.97
N ASN A 324 15.75 -7.43 -11.29
CA ASN A 324 16.07 -7.19 -9.88
C ASN A 324 16.64 -5.79 -9.55
N TYR A 325 16.89 -4.95 -10.56
CA TYR A 325 17.23 -3.54 -10.40
C TYR A 325 16.06 -2.61 -10.71
N SER A 326 14.83 -3.15 -10.83
CA SER A 326 13.66 -2.39 -11.26
C SER A 326 13.75 -1.85 -12.70
N GLN A 327 14.67 -2.36 -13.51
CA GLN A 327 14.86 -1.95 -14.91
C GLN A 327 13.92 -2.75 -15.83
N VAL A 328 13.23 -2.06 -16.75
CA VAL A 328 12.32 -2.69 -17.71
C VAL A 328 13.10 -3.50 -18.74
N TRP A 329 12.64 -4.72 -19.03
CA TRP A 329 13.27 -5.63 -19.98
C TRP A 329 13.29 -5.07 -21.41
N ASP A 330 12.15 -4.57 -21.88
CA ASP A 330 11.95 -4.16 -23.28
C ASP A 330 12.53 -2.78 -23.62
N VAL A 331 12.67 -1.90 -22.61
CA VAL A 331 13.16 -0.52 -22.78
C VAL A 331 14.13 -0.21 -21.66
N ASN A 332 15.43 -0.37 -21.92
CA ASN A 332 16.41 -0.58 -20.86
C ASN A 332 16.81 0.69 -20.07
N ASN A 333 16.38 1.89 -20.45
CA ASN A 333 16.50 3.11 -19.63
C ASN A 333 15.18 3.52 -18.94
N ILE A 334 14.20 2.63 -18.88
CA ILE A 334 13.04 2.80 -18.00
C ILE A 334 13.25 1.99 -16.72
N PHE A 335 13.04 2.63 -15.58
CA PHE A 335 13.01 1.99 -14.27
C PHE A 335 11.62 2.16 -13.65
N VAL A 336 11.06 1.11 -13.06
CA VAL A 336 9.77 1.15 -12.38
C VAL A 336 9.97 0.91 -10.90
N LEU A 337 9.57 1.87 -10.08
CA LEU A 337 9.68 1.81 -8.62
C LEU A 337 8.28 1.79 -8.00
N GLY A 338 8.21 1.23 -6.80
CA GLY A 338 6.96 1.13 -6.05
C GLY A 338 6.45 -0.29 -5.94
N ALA A 339 5.34 -0.45 -5.22
CA ALA A 339 4.77 -1.75 -4.92
C ALA A 339 4.21 -2.48 -6.15
N SER A 340 4.07 -1.81 -7.30
CA SER A 340 3.74 -2.49 -8.56
C SER A 340 4.77 -3.53 -8.99
N THR A 341 6.00 -3.40 -8.51
CA THR A 341 7.08 -4.35 -8.77
C THR A 341 7.01 -5.59 -7.90
N PHE A 342 6.13 -5.65 -6.90
CA PHE A 342 6.09 -6.79 -5.99
C PHE A 342 5.37 -7.94 -6.68
N ALA A 343 6.00 -9.11 -6.72
CA ALA A 343 5.40 -10.31 -7.30
C ALA A 343 4.26 -10.88 -6.44
N ASN A 344 4.27 -10.57 -5.15
CA ASN A 344 3.29 -10.99 -4.15
C ASN A 344 3.13 -9.92 -3.05
N GLN A 345 1.99 -9.95 -2.36
CA GLN A 345 1.75 -9.19 -1.14
C GLN A 345 2.12 -10.04 0.09
N SER A 346 2.48 -9.38 1.20
CA SER A 346 2.72 -9.99 2.51
C SER A 346 1.55 -9.71 3.46
N GLY A 347 1.61 -10.09 4.73
CA GLY A 347 0.68 -9.65 5.77
C GLY A 347 1.05 -8.31 6.42
N VAL A 348 2.04 -7.59 5.88
CA VAL A 348 2.56 -6.32 6.46
C VAL A 348 2.60 -5.19 5.44
N ASN A 349 2.61 -3.95 5.94
CA ASN A 349 2.65 -2.75 5.10
C ASN A 349 3.90 -2.72 4.17
N PRO A 350 3.74 -2.42 2.87
CA PRO A 350 4.80 -2.59 1.86
C PRO A 350 5.88 -1.50 1.85
N THR A 351 5.67 -0.37 2.52
CA THR A 351 6.50 0.85 2.36
C THR A 351 7.96 0.65 2.77
N GLY A 352 8.25 -0.17 3.78
CA GLY A 352 9.62 -0.49 4.18
C GLY A 352 10.39 -1.20 3.06
N THR A 353 9.78 -2.24 2.48
CA THR A 353 10.30 -2.98 1.33
C THR A 353 10.43 -2.08 0.10
N LEU A 354 9.47 -1.19 -0.12
CA LEU A 354 9.51 -0.20 -1.21
C LEU A 354 10.76 0.69 -1.07
N GLY A 355 11.05 1.19 0.14
CA GLY A 355 12.26 1.97 0.40
C GLY A 355 13.54 1.20 0.10
N ALA A 356 13.63 -0.07 0.53
CA ALA A 356 14.77 -0.93 0.22
C ALA A 356 14.97 -1.14 -1.29
N LEU A 357 13.88 -1.38 -2.03
CA LEU A 357 13.92 -1.55 -3.48
C LEU A 357 14.22 -0.24 -4.22
N ALA A 358 13.85 0.92 -3.67
CA ALA A 358 14.24 2.22 -4.23
C ALA A 358 15.76 2.43 -4.18
N TYR A 359 16.43 2.07 -3.07
CA TYR A 359 17.89 2.08 -2.99
C TYR A 359 18.53 1.09 -3.96
N ARG A 360 17.94 -0.11 -4.10
CA ARG A 360 18.40 -1.11 -5.07
C ARG A 360 18.27 -0.61 -6.51
N ALA A 361 17.19 0.08 -6.83
CA ALA A 361 16.99 0.70 -8.14
C ALA A 361 17.99 1.84 -8.39
N ALA A 362 18.29 2.67 -7.38
CA ALA A 362 19.30 3.72 -7.49
C ALA A 362 20.69 3.15 -7.81
N GLU A 363 21.10 2.06 -7.14
CA GLU A 363 22.33 1.34 -7.49
C GLU A 363 22.32 0.85 -8.95
N GLY A 364 21.17 0.34 -9.42
CA GLY A 364 20.97 -0.06 -10.81
C GLY A 364 21.13 1.09 -11.79
N ILE A 365 20.50 2.23 -11.51
CA ILE A 365 20.58 3.44 -12.35
C ILE A 365 22.03 3.93 -12.47
N GLU A 366 22.79 3.93 -11.38
CA GLU A 366 24.22 4.29 -11.42
C GLU A 366 25.06 3.34 -12.28
N LYS A 367 24.79 2.03 -12.21
CA LYS A 367 25.45 1.04 -13.07
C LYS A 367 25.05 1.24 -14.53
N TYR A 368 23.78 1.51 -14.78
CA TYR A 368 23.27 1.76 -16.12
C TYR A 368 23.97 2.94 -16.79
N PHE A 369 24.19 4.05 -16.08
CA PHE A 369 24.94 5.19 -16.63
C PHE A 369 26.39 4.85 -17.00
N LYS A 370 26.98 3.81 -16.40
CA LYS A 370 28.34 3.33 -16.73
C LYS A 370 28.35 2.34 -17.88
N GLU A 371 27.34 1.47 -17.96
CA GLU A 371 27.33 0.31 -18.85
C GLU A 371 26.45 0.49 -20.11
N GLY A 372 25.40 1.32 -20.03
CA GLY A 372 24.50 1.69 -21.13
C GLY A 372 23.52 0.59 -21.58
N ASN A 373 23.49 -0.56 -20.89
CA ASN A 373 22.77 -1.77 -21.31
C ASN A 373 21.90 -2.35 -20.18
N LEU A 374 21.16 -3.43 -20.49
CA LEU A 374 20.43 -4.21 -19.49
C LEU A 374 21.41 -4.79 -18.46
N LEU A 375 21.06 -4.74 -17.17
CA LEU A 375 21.98 -5.03 -16.06
C LEU A 375 22.02 -6.49 -15.61
N VAL A 376 21.27 -7.38 -16.26
CA VAL A 376 21.16 -8.81 -15.93
C VAL A 376 21.21 -9.68 -17.16
#